data_AF-A0A847MDJ7-F1
#
_entry.id   AF-A0A847MDJ7-F1
#
_cell.length_a   1.000
_cell.length_b   1.000
_cell.length_c   1.000
_cell.angle_alpha   90.00
_cell.angle_beta   90.00
_cell.angle_gamma   90.00
#
_symmetry.space_group_name_H-M   'P 1'
#
loop_
_entity.id
_entity.type
_entity.pdbx_description
1 polymer ?
#
loop_
_entity_poly.entity_id
_entity_poly.type
_entity_poly.pdbx_seq_one_letter_code
_entity_poly.pdbx_strand_id
1 'polypeptide(L)'
;MIHDYYGSKLKMISFEKWVEDKKKGEKNWNEKSEEEKYKTWLDEVFIVPLAQSKKEIQERLKNDKSIQGFYPNTTDLQNLPQNSVLIKISFTLKKPYTSKDEGEFHIINNRVFENPIVRDKLTGLPMVRPSTWKGHLRFAAEMVERNEEEKKKIIKRLFGSEPREDEVLKGRLYFFPTFFKEEAEKDVITPLKRDTRTPTKKGPIPLEVIKPGKNGDFYLLYLPYPKGKDFKEDEIKEDLEFLAKILKLMFYTYGFSAKKTSGFGVIRKLESKDVDVHPEDKKGYFSNLYTEVNKTVNHGVYK
;
A
#
# COMPACT_ATOMS: atom_id res chain seq x y z
N MET A 1 -11.47 16.77 17.24
CA MET A 1 -12.52 15.84 17.74
C MET A 1 -11.97 14.51 18.25
N ILE A 2 -11.28 13.66 17.45
CA ILE A 2 -10.75 12.37 17.99
C ILE A 2 -9.59 12.59 18.97
N HIS A 3 -8.66 13.51 18.69
CA HIS A 3 -7.55 13.83 19.59
C HIS A 3 -8.02 14.40 20.94
N ASP A 4 -9.09 15.18 20.94
CA ASP A 4 -9.68 15.77 22.16
C ASP A 4 -10.26 14.70 23.09
N TYR A 5 -10.85 13.64 22.54
CA TYR A 5 -11.35 12.51 23.32
C TYR A 5 -10.22 11.81 24.09
N TYR A 6 -9.10 11.52 23.43
CA TYR A 6 -7.98 10.86 24.10
C TYR A 6 -7.23 11.80 25.04
N GLY A 7 -7.07 13.08 24.67
CA GLY A 7 -6.44 14.10 25.50
C GLY A 7 -7.17 14.32 26.82
N SER A 8 -8.51 14.25 26.82
CA SER A 8 -9.33 14.40 28.05
C SER A 8 -9.08 13.32 29.11
N LYS A 9 -8.48 12.19 28.74
CA LYS A 9 -8.19 11.06 29.65
C LYS A 9 -6.77 11.08 30.20
N LEU A 10 -5.91 11.97 29.74
CA LEU A 10 -4.52 12.04 30.17
C LEU A 10 -4.37 12.93 31.40
N LYS A 11 -3.65 12.45 32.41
CA LYS A 11 -3.13 13.30 33.50
C LYS A 11 -1.88 14.01 32.98
N MET A 12 -2.07 15.14 32.30
CA MET A 12 -0.96 15.93 31.79
C MET A 12 -0.22 16.64 32.93
N ILE A 13 1.09 16.54 32.95
CA ILE A 13 1.98 17.36 33.78
C ILE A 13 2.72 18.35 32.88
N SER A 14 2.91 19.58 33.33
CA SER A 14 3.62 20.59 32.54
C SER A 14 5.07 20.20 32.32
N PHE A 15 5.70 20.79 31.30
CA PHE A 15 7.11 20.53 30.98
C PHE A 15 8.00 20.85 32.18
N GLU A 16 7.78 21.99 32.85
CA GLU A 16 8.56 22.44 34.00
C GLU A 16 8.49 21.46 35.15
N LYS A 17 7.27 21.00 35.49
CA LYS A 17 7.05 20.03 36.57
C LYS A 17 7.69 18.67 36.25
N TRP A 18 7.56 18.20 35.01
CA TRP A 18 8.19 16.94 34.58
C TRP A 18 9.72 17.03 34.62
N VAL A 19 10.30 18.16 34.23
CA VAL A 19 11.75 18.41 34.32
C VAL A 19 12.23 18.37 35.78
N GLU A 20 11.48 18.96 36.71
CA GLU A 20 11.81 18.92 38.16
C GLU A 20 11.79 17.49 38.73
N ASP A 21 10.81 16.68 38.33
CA ASP A 21 10.70 15.29 38.78
C ASP A 21 11.84 14.42 38.22
N LYS A 22 12.25 14.62 36.96
CA LYS A 22 13.35 13.89 36.30
C LYS A 22 14.74 14.23 36.87
N LYS A 23 14.97 15.49 37.27
CA LYS A 23 16.23 15.93 37.90
C LYS A 23 16.59 15.14 39.16
N LYS A 24 15.60 14.57 39.85
CA LYS A 24 15.80 13.80 41.09
C LYS A 24 16.25 12.34 40.85
N GLY A 25 16.31 11.85 39.60
CA GLY A 25 16.51 10.43 39.31
C GLY A 25 17.44 10.02 38.16
N GLU A 26 17.85 10.90 37.24
CA GLU A 26 18.67 10.52 36.06
C GLU A 26 20.09 11.12 36.07
N LYS A 27 21.13 10.26 35.96
CA LYS A 27 22.56 10.64 36.03
C LYS A 27 23.10 11.49 34.86
N ASN A 28 22.47 11.45 33.67
CA ASN A 28 22.94 12.17 32.46
C ASN A 28 21.95 13.26 31.98
N TRP A 29 21.12 13.76 32.89
CA TRP A 29 20.05 14.71 32.58
C TRP A 29 20.57 16.09 32.10
N ASN A 30 21.71 16.53 32.63
CA ASN A 30 22.28 17.85 32.35
C ASN A 30 22.99 17.94 30.99
N GLU A 31 23.24 16.82 30.31
CA GLU A 31 23.95 16.76 29.03
C GLU A 31 23.01 16.95 27.81
N LYS A 32 21.69 16.78 27.99
CA LYS A 32 20.70 16.91 26.91
C LYS A 32 20.31 18.36 26.64
N SER A 33 20.09 18.71 25.37
CA SER A 33 19.58 20.03 24.97
C SER A 33 18.13 20.23 25.44
N GLU A 34 17.66 21.49 25.48
CA GLU A 34 16.25 21.77 25.81
C GLU A 34 15.29 21.14 24.79
N GLU A 35 15.65 21.15 23.50
CA GLU A 35 14.84 20.53 22.45
C GLU A 35 14.71 19.01 22.66
N GLU A 36 15.80 18.33 23.05
CA GLU A 36 15.78 16.90 23.35
C GLU A 36 14.93 16.58 24.58
N LYS A 37 15.01 17.43 25.61
CA LYS A 37 14.18 17.32 26.82
C LYS A 37 12.71 17.51 26.48
N TYR A 38 12.37 18.53 25.70
CA TYR A 38 11.00 18.80 25.27
C TYR A 38 10.42 17.67 24.42
N LYS A 39 11.21 17.13 23.48
CA LYS A 39 10.81 15.96 22.69
C LYS A 39 10.55 14.73 23.58
N THR A 40 11.42 14.49 24.55
CA THR A 40 11.24 13.38 25.50
C THR A 40 9.98 13.55 26.36
N TRP A 41 9.71 14.78 26.80
CA TRP A 41 8.48 15.10 27.53
C TRP A 41 7.23 14.84 26.68
N LEU A 42 7.21 15.31 25.43
CA LEU A 42 6.12 15.03 24.50
C LEU A 42 5.91 13.52 24.32
N ASP A 43 6.98 12.75 24.19
CA ASP A 43 6.91 11.30 24.04
C ASP A 43 6.32 10.63 25.28
N GLU A 44 6.85 10.91 26.48
CA GLU A 44 6.45 10.26 27.73
C GLU A 44 5.07 10.69 28.24
N VAL A 45 4.73 11.99 28.13
CA VAL A 45 3.52 12.57 28.75
C VAL A 45 2.33 12.55 27.80
N PHE A 46 2.57 12.64 26.49
CA PHE A 46 1.50 12.70 25.49
C PHE A 46 1.47 11.45 24.60
N ILE A 47 2.53 11.22 23.82
CA ILE A 47 2.48 10.28 22.70
C ILE A 47 2.31 8.83 23.18
N VAL A 48 3.12 8.38 24.15
CA VAL A 48 3.08 7.00 24.66
C VAL A 48 1.74 6.70 25.35
N PRO A 49 1.25 7.54 26.29
CA PRO A 49 -0.06 7.33 26.90
C PRO A 49 -1.22 7.32 25.90
N LEU A 50 -1.21 8.24 24.92
CA LEU A 50 -2.22 8.27 23.84
C LEU A 50 -2.20 6.99 23.02
N ALA A 51 -1.01 6.54 22.62
CA ALA A 51 -0.84 5.33 21.84
C ALA A 51 -1.32 4.08 22.60
N GLN A 52 -1.02 3.97 23.90
CA GLN A 52 -1.51 2.90 24.76
C GLN A 52 -3.03 2.92 24.85
N SER A 53 -3.63 4.08 25.12
CA SER A 53 -5.10 4.21 25.18
C SER A 53 -5.78 3.82 23.87
N LYS A 54 -5.22 4.26 22.73
CA LYS A 54 -5.71 3.88 21.39
C LYS A 54 -5.60 2.38 21.16
N LYS A 55 -4.47 1.75 21.55
CA LYS A 55 -4.24 0.31 21.43
C LYS A 55 -5.26 -0.49 22.26
N GLU A 56 -5.51 -0.11 23.50
CA GLU A 56 -6.52 -0.76 24.36
C GLU A 56 -7.93 -0.70 23.76
N ILE A 57 -8.33 0.45 23.22
CA ILE A 57 -9.63 0.59 22.55
C ILE A 57 -9.70 -0.30 21.31
N GLN A 58 -8.63 -0.32 20.51
CA GLN A 58 -8.58 -1.19 19.34
C GLN A 58 -8.68 -2.67 19.71
N GLU A 59 -7.99 -3.11 20.75
CA GLU A 59 -8.05 -4.49 21.26
C GLU A 59 -9.45 -4.88 21.73
N ARG A 60 -10.16 -3.99 22.43
CA ARG A 60 -11.58 -4.22 22.81
C ARG A 60 -12.49 -4.36 21.59
N LEU A 61 -12.18 -3.64 20.51
CA LEU A 61 -12.96 -3.64 19.27
C LEU A 61 -12.54 -4.75 18.28
N LYS A 62 -11.57 -5.62 18.61
CA LYS A 62 -11.12 -6.70 17.72
C LYS A 62 -12.11 -7.85 17.59
N ASN A 63 -13.10 -7.96 18.48
CA ASN A 63 -13.93 -9.17 18.60
C ASN A 63 -14.95 -9.42 17.47
N ASP A 64 -15.10 -8.57 16.45
CA ASP A 64 -16.05 -8.86 15.37
C ASP A 64 -15.81 -8.06 14.08
N LYS A 65 -14.65 -8.26 13.43
CA LYS A 65 -14.34 -7.53 12.19
C LYS A 65 -13.97 -8.48 11.06
N SER A 66 -15.00 -8.99 10.40
CA SER A 66 -14.83 -9.64 9.10
C SER A 66 -14.35 -8.62 8.08
N ILE A 67 -13.15 -8.81 7.54
CA ILE A 67 -12.64 -8.03 6.40
C ILE A 67 -13.50 -8.23 5.13
N GLN A 68 -14.38 -9.23 5.13
CA GLN A 68 -15.18 -9.58 3.95
C GLN A 68 -16.15 -8.47 3.54
N GLY A 69 -16.60 -7.63 4.48
CA GLY A 69 -17.45 -6.48 4.18
C GLY A 69 -16.77 -5.37 3.37
N PHE A 70 -15.45 -5.43 3.17
CA PHE A 70 -14.72 -4.49 2.33
C PHE A 70 -14.63 -4.93 0.87
N TYR A 71 -15.03 -6.17 0.56
CA TYR A 71 -14.89 -6.77 -0.76
C TYR A 71 -16.25 -6.97 -1.42
N PRO A 72 -16.34 -6.78 -2.75
CA PRO A 72 -17.55 -7.10 -3.49
C PRO A 72 -17.81 -8.60 -3.42
N ASN A 73 -19.05 -8.98 -3.16
CA ASN A 73 -19.51 -10.36 -3.22
C ASN A 73 -20.13 -10.66 -4.61
N THR A 74 -20.43 -11.93 -4.88
CA THR A 74 -20.99 -12.36 -6.18
C THR A 74 -22.37 -11.78 -6.47
N THR A 75 -23.19 -11.51 -5.44
CA THR A 75 -24.51 -10.87 -5.62
C THR A 75 -24.39 -9.39 -5.99
N ASP A 76 -23.36 -8.69 -5.52
CA ASP A 76 -23.10 -7.29 -5.90
C ASP A 76 -22.81 -7.19 -7.41
N LEU A 77 -22.17 -8.22 -7.98
CA LEU A 77 -21.80 -8.26 -9.40
C LEU A 77 -23.00 -8.32 -10.34
N GLN A 78 -24.15 -8.85 -9.88
CA GLN A 78 -25.37 -8.95 -10.68
C GLN A 78 -25.95 -7.58 -11.03
N ASN A 79 -25.66 -6.57 -10.21
CA ASN A 79 -26.17 -5.20 -10.38
C ASN A 79 -25.20 -4.31 -11.15
N LEU A 80 -24.07 -4.84 -11.62
CA LEU A 80 -23.08 -4.07 -12.35
C LEU A 80 -23.50 -3.90 -13.83
N PRO A 81 -23.17 -2.75 -14.44
CA PRO A 81 -23.36 -2.55 -15.87
C PRO A 81 -22.67 -3.63 -16.71
N GLN A 82 -23.22 -3.89 -17.90
CA GLN A 82 -22.65 -4.85 -18.84
C GLN A 82 -21.16 -4.56 -19.12
N ASN A 83 -20.38 -5.62 -19.27
CA ASN A 83 -18.92 -5.60 -19.46
C ASN A 83 -18.11 -5.06 -18.25
N SER A 84 -18.72 -4.94 -17.07
CA SER A 84 -17.94 -4.80 -15.84
C SER A 84 -17.15 -6.07 -15.55
N VAL A 85 -15.94 -5.92 -15.04
CA VAL A 85 -15.03 -7.04 -14.75
C VAL A 85 -14.46 -6.88 -13.35
N LEU A 86 -14.77 -7.81 -12.46
CA LEU A 86 -14.08 -7.94 -11.18
C LEU A 86 -12.89 -8.88 -11.35
N ILE A 87 -11.72 -8.42 -10.93
CA ILE A 87 -10.47 -9.17 -10.94
C ILE A 87 -10.03 -9.36 -9.49
N LYS A 88 -9.94 -10.61 -9.06
CA LYS A 88 -9.37 -11.02 -7.77
C LYS A 88 -8.08 -11.79 -8.02
N ILE A 89 -6.99 -11.35 -7.38
CA ILE A 89 -5.69 -12.01 -7.44
C ILE A 89 -5.25 -12.32 -6.02
N SER A 90 -5.17 -13.61 -5.70
CA SER A 90 -4.64 -14.10 -4.44
C SER A 90 -3.14 -14.29 -4.60
N PHE A 91 -2.31 -13.51 -3.91
CA PHE A 91 -0.86 -13.52 -4.14
C PHE A 91 -0.08 -13.85 -2.88
N THR A 92 1.13 -14.39 -3.08
CA THR A 92 2.14 -14.53 -2.03
C THR A 92 3.31 -13.58 -2.29
N LEU A 93 3.74 -12.84 -1.28
CA LEU A 93 4.91 -11.95 -1.39
C LEU A 93 6.20 -12.75 -1.66
N LYS A 94 6.94 -12.39 -2.72
CA LYS A 94 8.30 -12.88 -2.97
C LYS A 94 9.33 -11.99 -2.28
N LYS A 95 9.06 -10.70 -2.18
CA LYS A 95 9.88 -9.70 -1.49
C LYS A 95 9.03 -8.99 -0.42
N PRO A 96 9.66 -8.43 0.63
CA PRO A 96 8.91 -7.80 1.71
C PRO A 96 8.05 -6.65 1.18
N TYR A 97 6.94 -6.40 1.85
CA TYR A 97 6.12 -5.22 1.62
C TYR A 97 6.28 -4.24 2.79
N THR A 98 6.44 -2.97 2.47
CA THR A 98 6.34 -1.87 3.43
C THR A 98 5.61 -0.68 2.81
N SER A 99 4.95 0.07 3.65
CA SER A 99 4.36 1.36 3.37
C SER A 99 4.73 2.30 4.50
N LYS A 100 4.72 3.60 4.23
CA LYS A 100 4.91 4.59 5.29
C LYS A 100 3.52 4.99 5.78
N ASP A 101 3.19 4.65 7.03
CA ASP A 101 2.03 5.27 7.67
C ASP A 101 2.39 6.69 8.10
N GLU A 102 1.47 7.61 7.84
CA GLU A 102 1.49 8.95 8.42
C GLU A 102 0.71 8.99 9.75
N GLY A 103 0.18 7.83 10.16
CA GLY A 103 -0.55 7.67 11.40
C GLY A 103 0.27 8.08 12.61
N GLU A 104 -0.26 9.04 13.35
CA GLU A 104 0.33 9.54 14.59
C GLU A 104 0.26 8.45 15.69
N PHE A 105 1.36 8.32 16.45
CA PHE A 105 1.47 7.54 17.70
C PHE A 105 1.60 6.00 17.55
N HIS A 106 2.43 5.50 16.63
CA HIS A 106 2.81 4.09 16.65
C HIS A 106 3.94 3.84 17.66
N ILE A 107 3.68 2.98 18.64
CA ILE A 107 4.65 2.60 19.68
C ILE A 107 5.04 1.13 19.57
N ILE A 108 6.33 0.85 19.71
CA ILE A 108 6.86 -0.51 19.89
C ILE A 108 7.72 -0.49 21.15
N ASN A 109 7.45 -1.39 22.10
CA ASN A 109 8.14 -1.47 23.39
C ASN A 109 8.17 -0.10 24.13
N ASN A 110 7.02 0.59 24.17
CA ASN A 110 6.84 1.91 24.79
C ASN A 110 7.74 3.01 24.21
N ARG A 111 8.23 2.85 22.97
CA ARG A 111 8.97 3.89 22.24
C ARG A 111 8.28 4.21 20.92
N VAL A 112 8.30 5.48 20.55
CA VAL A 112 7.79 5.95 19.27
C VAL A 112 8.58 5.28 18.14
N PHE A 113 7.85 4.67 17.21
CA PHE A 113 8.43 4.00 16.06
C PHE A 113 8.27 4.88 14.82
N GLU A 114 9.38 5.18 14.14
CA GLU A 114 9.40 6.21 13.08
C GLU A 114 8.86 5.76 11.73
N ASN A 115 9.02 4.47 11.37
CA ASN A 115 8.63 3.95 10.05
C ASN A 115 7.61 2.82 10.15
N PRO A 116 6.44 3.05 10.77
CA PRO A 116 5.41 2.04 10.91
C PRO A 116 4.74 1.77 9.56
N ILE A 117 4.19 0.57 9.43
CA ILE A 117 3.40 0.18 8.27
C ILE A 117 1.98 0.72 8.39
N VAL A 118 1.40 1.08 7.24
CA VAL A 118 -0.01 1.50 7.18
C VAL A 118 -0.92 0.40 7.70
N ARG A 119 -1.80 0.78 8.63
CA ARG A 119 -2.89 -0.06 9.11
C ARG A 119 -4.23 0.58 8.84
N ASP A 120 -5.24 -0.24 8.65
CA ASP A 120 -6.62 0.25 8.66
C ASP A 120 -7.06 0.64 10.07
N LYS A 121 -7.81 1.73 10.17
CA LYS A 121 -8.22 2.29 11.47
C LYS A 121 -9.25 1.42 12.16
N LEU A 122 -10.11 0.74 11.39
CA LEU A 122 -11.18 -0.09 11.93
C LEU A 122 -10.60 -1.45 12.37
N THR A 123 -9.94 -2.17 11.49
CA THR A 123 -9.47 -3.55 11.72
C THR A 123 -8.13 -3.59 12.46
N GLY A 124 -7.32 -2.54 12.38
CA GLY A 124 -5.94 -2.53 12.90
C GLY A 124 -4.97 -3.38 12.09
N LEU A 125 -5.41 -4.02 11.02
CA LEU A 125 -4.58 -4.89 10.19
C LEU A 125 -3.66 -4.06 9.29
N PRO A 126 -2.40 -4.49 9.07
CA PRO A 126 -1.57 -3.92 8.02
C PRO A 126 -2.27 -4.01 6.67
N MET A 127 -2.18 -2.95 5.86
CA MET A 127 -2.88 -2.93 4.58
C MET A 127 -2.12 -2.23 3.46
N VAL A 128 -2.49 -2.59 2.23
CA VAL A 128 -2.26 -1.77 1.04
C VAL A 128 -3.51 -0.91 0.80
N ARG A 129 -3.37 0.42 0.82
CA ARG A 129 -4.50 1.33 0.58
C ARG A 129 -4.97 1.22 -0.89
N PRO A 130 -6.26 1.44 -1.18
CA PRO A 130 -6.75 1.59 -2.55
C PRO A 130 -5.97 2.62 -3.38
N SER A 131 -5.65 3.77 -2.77
CA SER A 131 -4.86 4.82 -3.41
C SER A 131 -3.42 4.39 -3.70
N THR A 132 -2.83 3.58 -2.82
CA THR A 132 -1.50 2.99 -3.02
C THR A 132 -1.50 2.04 -4.21
N TRP A 133 -2.50 1.16 -4.32
CA TRP A 133 -2.68 0.31 -5.49
C TRP A 133 -2.83 1.12 -6.78
N LYS A 134 -3.71 2.13 -6.77
CA LYS A 134 -3.91 3.03 -7.92
C LYS A 134 -2.60 3.68 -8.36
N GLY A 135 -1.81 4.20 -7.41
CA GLY A 135 -0.54 4.86 -7.70
C GLY A 135 0.50 3.91 -8.29
N HIS A 136 0.62 2.69 -7.76
CA HIS A 136 1.55 1.69 -8.30
C HIS A 136 1.14 1.19 -9.68
N LEU A 137 -0.15 0.94 -9.90
CA LEU A 137 -0.65 0.48 -11.19
C LEU A 137 -0.55 1.57 -12.25
N ARG A 138 -0.84 2.84 -11.91
CA ARG A 138 -0.64 3.99 -12.82
C ARG A 138 0.83 4.14 -13.19
N PHE A 139 1.74 4.02 -12.23
CA PHE A 139 3.18 4.02 -12.51
C PHE A 139 3.59 2.89 -13.45
N ALA A 140 3.06 1.67 -13.27
CA ALA A 140 3.33 0.57 -14.19
C ALA A 140 2.75 0.82 -15.59
N ALA A 141 1.64 1.55 -15.70
CA ALA A 141 1.05 1.97 -16.97
C ALA A 141 1.94 2.95 -17.74
N GLU A 142 2.56 3.92 -17.07
CA GLU A 142 3.50 4.86 -17.70
C GLU A 142 4.72 4.15 -18.31
N MET A 143 5.10 3.00 -17.74
CA MET A 143 6.25 2.20 -18.18
C MET A 143 5.94 1.27 -19.35
N VAL A 144 4.70 1.22 -19.83
CA VAL A 144 4.35 0.42 -21.00
C VAL A 144 4.93 1.06 -22.26
N GLU A 145 5.76 0.31 -22.97
CA GLU A 145 6.18 0.65 -24.33
C GLU A 145 4.97 0.59 -25.28
N ARG A 146 4.52 1.78 -25.71
CA ARG A 146 3.44 2.05 -26.67
C ARG A 146 3.56 3.50 -27.14
N ASN A 147 2.91 3.86 -28.25
CA ASN A 147 2.76 5.26 -28.66
C ASN A 147 2.24 6.13 -27.48
N GLU A 148 2.90 7.26 -27.23
CA GLU A 148 2.63 8.11 -26.06
C GLU A 148 1.21 8.71 -26.06
N GLU A 149 0.69 9.10 -27.21
CA GLU A 149 -0.66 9.69 -27.30
C GLU A 149 -1.74 8.64 -27.02
N GLU A 150 -1.61 7.46 -27.60
CA GLU A 150 -2.51 6.34 -27.33
C GLU A 150 -2.44 5.89 -25.86
N LYS A 151 -1.22 5.75 -25.33
CA LYS A 151 -0.99 5.38 -23.94
C LYS A 151 -1.66 6.36 -22.98
N LYS A 152 -1.48 7.67 -23.20
CA LYS A 152 -2.12 8.71 -22.39
C LYS A 152 -3.65 8.64 -22.44
N LYS A 153 -4.24 8.39 -23.60
CA LYS A 153 -5.70 8.22 -23.75
C LYS A 153 -6.22 7.06 -22.90
N ILE A 154 -5.57 5.91 -22.96
CA ILE A 154 -5.96 4.71 -22.19
C ILE A 154 -5.74 4.94 -20.69
N ILE A 155 -4.62 5.54 -20.29
CA ILE A 155 -4.33 5.86 -18.88
C ILE A 155 -5.39 6.82 -18.32
N LYS A 156 -5.74 7.89 -19.05
CA LYS A 156 -6.79 8.83 -18.62
C LYS A 156 -8.14 8.12 -18.49
N ARG A 157 -8.49 7.23 -19.42
CA ARG A 157 -9.74 6.44 -19.39
C ARG A 157 -9.80 5.50 -18.19
N LEU A 158 -8.71 4.78 -17.89
CA LEU A 158 -8.64 3.83 -16.78
C LEU A 158 -8.57 4.51 -15.41
N PHE A 159 -7.73 5.54 -15.26
CA PHE A 159 -7.40 6.13 -13.95
C PHE A 159 -8.14 7.45 -13.66
N GLY A 160 -8.74 8.06 -14.67
CA GLY A 160 -9.36 9.39 -14.61
C GLY A 160 -8.37 10.53 -14.86
N SER A 161 -8.91 11.74 -15.03
CA SER A 161 -8.15 12.97 -15.27
C SER A 161 -7.23 13.32 -14.09
N GLU A 162 -6.14 14.03 -14.39
CA GLU A 162 -5.28 14.60 -13.36
C GLU A 162 -5.93 15.80 -12.66
N PRO A 163 -5.53 16.11 -11.43
CA PRO A 163 -5.93 17.36 -10.79
C PRO A 163 -5.50 18.54 -11.68
N ARG A 164 -6.43 19.45 -11.99
CA ARG A 164 -6.26 20.67 -12.82
C ARG A 164 -6.53 20.51 -14.32
N GLU A 165 -7.09 19.41 -14.79
CA GLU A 165 -7.67 19.34 -16.13
C GLU A 165 -9.10 19.91 -16.18
N ASP A 166 -9.43 20.64 -17.25
CA ASP A 166 -10.73 21.31 -17.44
C ASP A 166 -11.90 20.31 -17.53
N GLU A 167 -11.64 19.12 -18.08
CA GLU A 167 -12.61 18.02 -18.15
C GLU A 167 -12.33 16.96 -17.09
N VAL A 168 -13.17 16.93 -16.05
CA VAL A 168 -13.10 15.92 -14.98
C VAL A 168 -13.72 14.61 -15.46
N LEU A 169 -12.87 13.69 -15.92
CA LEU A 169 -13.27 12.32 -16.26
C LEU A 169 -13.01 11.39 -15.07
N LYS A 170 -14.06 10.70 -14.62
CA LYS A 170 -13.91 9.60 -13.65
C LYS A 170 -13.30 8.39 -14.34
N GLY A 171 -12.25 7.82 -13.74
CA GLY A 171 -11.62 6.60 -14.25
C GLY A 171 -12.52 5.37 -14.15
N ARG A 172 -12.27 4.39 -15.02
CA ARG A 172 -12.96 3.09 -15.09
C ARG A 172 -12.51 2.08 -14.02
N LEU A 173 -11.42 2.36 -13.29
CA LEU A 173 -10.87 1.43 -12.30
C LEU A 173 -11.23 1.81 -10.85
N TYR A 174 -11.75 0.83 -10.12
CA TYR A 174 -12.10 0.91 -8.70
C TYR A 174 -11.23 -0.06 -7.89
N PHE A 175 -10.46 0.48 -6.96
CA PHE A 175 -9.48 -0.27 -6.17
C PHE A 175 -10.02 -0.57 -4.77
N PHE A 176 -9.69 -1.74 -4.25
CA PHE A 176 -10.07 -2.18 -2.91
C PHE A 176 -8.83 -2.34 -2.03
N PRO A 177 -8.97 -2.27 -0.69
CA PRO A 177 -7.85 -2.46 0.22
C PRO A 177 -7.42 -3.92 0.25
N THR A 178 -6.12 -4.16 0.37
CA THR A 178 -5.61 -5.50 0.70
C THR A 178 -5.23 -5.52 2.16
N PHE A 179 -5.83 -6.40 2.97
CA PHE A 179 -5.44 -6.62 4.36
C PHE A 179 -4.49 -7.80 4.50
N PHE A 180 -3.44 -7.64 5.29
CA PHE A 180 -2.60 -8.75 5.73
C PHE A 180 -3.11 -9.21 7.09
N LYS A 181 -3.42 -10.51 7.21
CA LYS A 181 -3.93 -11.10 8.46
C LYS A 181 -2.80 -11.29 9.48
N GLU A 182 -1.58 -11.47 8.98
CA GLU A 182 -0.38 -11.59 9.77
C GLU A 182 0.12 -10.22 10.23
N GLU A 183 0.72 -10.19 11.43
CA GLU A 183 1.29 -8.97 11.96
C GLU A 183 2.55 -8.55 11.19
N ALA A 184 2.80 -7.24 11.19
CA ALA A 184 4.03 -6.69 10.64
C ALA A 184 5.20 -6.94 11.58
N GLU A 185 6.36 -7.18 10.99
CA GLU A 185 7.59 -7.48 11.70
C GLU A 185 8.58 -6.32 11.55
N LYS A 186 9.47 -6.17 12.53
CA LYS A 186 10.57 -5.22 12.45
C LYS A 186 11.61 -5.70 11.43
N ASP A 187 12.09 -4.75 10.64
CA ASP A 187 13.21 -4.91 9.74
C ASP A 187 14.12 -3.70 9.81
N VAL A 188 15.28 -3.78 9.17
CA VAL A 188 16.28 -2.71 9.13
C VAL A 188 16.81 -2.57 7.72
N ILE A 189 16.75 -1.35 7.18
CA ILE A 189 17.41 -1.00 5.93
C ILE A 189 18.61 -0.12 6.25
N THR A 190 19.80 -0.52 5.79
CA THR A 190 21.02 0.28 5.95
C THR A 190 21.37 0.92 4.60
N PRO A 191 21.17 2.23 4.41
CA PRO A 191 21.60 2.90 3.20
C PRO A 191 23.13 2.91 3.12
N LEU A 192 23.68 2.41 2.02
CA LEU A 192 25.11 2.36 1.76
C LEU A 192 25.53 3.48 0.80
N LYS A 193 26.72 4.04 1.00
CA LYS A 193 27.34 4.92 0.01
C LYS A 193 27.75 4.08 -1.20
N ARG A 194 27.49 4.59 -2.41
CA ARG A 194 27.72 3.83 -3.65
C ARG A 194 29.21 3.61 -3.96
N ASP A 195 30.05 4.58 -3.59
CA ASP A 195 31.50 4.61 -3.83
C ASP A 195 32.26 3.61 -2.95
N THR A 196 31.90 3.54 -1.68
CA THR A 196 32.66 2.84 -0.63
C THR A 196 31.92 1.62 -0.10
N ARG A 197 30.65 1.43 -0.46
CA ARG A 197 29.74 0.41 0.08
C ARG A 197 29.65 0.42 1.62
N THR A 198 30.00 1.54 2.25
CA THR A 198 29.93 1.72 3.71
C THR A 198 28.58 2.33 4.13
N PRO A 199 28.11 2.09 5.37
CA PRO A 199 26.92 2.74 5.90
C PRO A 199 27.00 4.27 5.80
N THR A 200 25.92 4.89 5.32
CA THR A 200 25.80 6.35 5.33
C THR A 200 25.64 6.87 6.76
N LYS A 201 25.83 8.18 6.95
CA LYS A 201 25.57 8.87 8.24
C LYS A 201 24.11 8.71 8.73
N LYS A 202 23.20 8.24 7.88
CA LYS A 202 21.80 7.97 8.24
C LYS A 202 21.61 6.66 9.02
N GLY A 203 22.67 5.85 9.17
CA GLY A 203 22.66 4.63 9.95
C GLY A 203 21.67 3.57 9.46
N PRO A 204 21.55 2.46 10.19
CA PRO A 204 20.49 1.49 9.96
C PRO A 204 19.12 2.09 10.31
N ILE A 205 18.19 2.07 9.36
CA ILE A 205 16.85 2.65 9.50
C ILE A 205 15.87 1.51 9.83
N PRO A 206 15.32 1.45 11.05
CA PRO A 206 14.31 0.47 11.39
C PRO A 206 12.99 0.80 10.71
N LEU A 207 12.27 -0.24 10.26
CA LEU A 207 10.97 -0.12 9.62
C LEU A 207 10.12 -1.36 9.88
N GLU A 208 8.80 -1.22 9.75
CA GLU A 208 7.90 -2.37 9.75
C GLU A 208 7.71 -2.89 8.32
N VAL A 209 7.69 -4.22 8.21
CA VAL A 209 7.48 -4.92 6.95
C VAL A 209 6.55 -6.10 7.13
N ILE A 210 5.81 -6.42 6.08
CA ILE A 210 5.27 -7.77 5.88
C ILE A 210 6.37 -8.58 5.19
N LYS A 211 6.82 -9.66 5.84
CA LYS A 211 7.91 -10.50 5.34
C LYS A 211 7.51 -11.25 4.06
N PRO A 212 8.48 -11.76 3.28
CA PRO A 212 8.21 -12.67 2.17
C PRO A 212 7.45 -13.92 2.65
N GLY A 213 6.66 -14.50 1.75
CA GLY A 213 5.86 -15.71 2.02
C GLY A 213 4.48 -15.46 2.63
N LYS A 214 4.15 -14.21 2.98
CA LYS A 214 2.81 -13.83 3.45
C LYS A 214 1.85 -13.61 2.29
N ASN A 215 0.57 -13.84 2.54
CA ASN A 215 -0.48 -13.80 1.52
C ASN A 215 -1.29 -12.52 1.58
N GLY A 216 -1.90 -12.15 0.45
CA GLY A 216 -2.86 -11.06 0.37
C GLY A 216 -3.75 -11.21 -0.86
N ASP A 217 -4.92 -10.58 -0.80
CA ASP A 217 -5.86 -10.57 -1.91
C ASP A 217 -5.91 -9.16 -2.52
N PHE A 218 -5.65 -9.07 -3.81
CA PHE A 218 -5.86 -7.88 -4.62
C PHE A 218 -7.22 -7.96 -5.31
N TYR A 219 -8.05 -6.94 -5.12
CA TYR A 219 -9.31 -6.78 -5.82
C TYR A 219 -9.30 -5.50 -6.64
N LEU A 220 -9.74 -5.61 -7.89
CA LEU A 220 -9.88 -4.50 -8.82
C LEU A 220 -11.17 -4.68 -9.61
N LEU A 221 -12.01 -3.65 -9.61
CA LEU A 221 -13.20 -3.60 -10.43
C LEU A 221 -12.99 -2.65 -11.61
N TYR A 222 -13.08 -3.20 -12.82
CA TYR A 222 -13.22 -2.44 -14.05
C TYR A 222 -14.70 -2.20 -14.33
N LEU A 223 -15.05 -0.93 -14.51
CA LEU A 223 -16.39 -0.49 -14.86
C LEU A 223 -16.29 0.36 -16.13
N PRO A 224 -16.88 -0.05 -17.27
CA PRO A 224 -16.77 0.69 -18.54
C PRO A 224 -17.56 2.01 -18.56
N TYR A 225 -17.92 2.56 -17.40
CA TYR A 225 -18.72 3.75 -17.22
C TYR A 225 -17.98 4.81 -16.37
N PRO A 226 -18.20 6.11 -16.64
CA PRO A 226 -19.12 6.66 -17.63
C PRO A 226 -18.65 6.41 -19.08
N LYS A 227 -19.60 6.05 -19.95
CA LYS A 227 -19.38 6.00 -21.40
C LYS A 227 -19.35 7.46 -21.87
N GLY A 228 -18.16 7.95 -22.24
CA GLY A 228 -18.03 9.29 -22.84
C GLY A 228 -18.80 9.39 -24.15
N LYS A 229 -18.94 10.61 -24.69
CA LYS A 229 -19.69 10.85 -25.94
C LYS A 229 -19.19 10.01 -27.12
N ASP A 230 -17.89 9.71 -27.16
CA ASP A 230 -17.23 8.93 -28.23
C ASP A 230 -16.88 7.49 -27.81
N PHE A 231 -17.62 6.92 -26.86
CA PHE A 231 -17.37 5.55 -26.40
C PHE A 231 -17.49 4.53 -27.54
N LYS A 232 -16.46 3.68 -27.69
CA LYS A 232 -16.47 2.53 -28.61
C LYS A 232 -16.34 1.24 -27.83
N GLU A 233 -17.06 0.20 -28.23
CA GLU A 233 -17.00 -1.09 -27.53
C GLU A 233 -15.60 -1.72 -27.58
N ASP A 234 -14.85 -1.48 -28.66
CA ASP A 234 -13.45 -1.92 -28.81
C ASP A 234 -12.53 -1.36 -27.71
N GLU A 235 -12.89 -0.22 -27.10
CA GLU A 235 -12.14 0.33 -25.95
C GLU A 235 -12.12 -0.63 -24.77
N ILE A 236 -13.16 -1.43 -24.57
CA ILE A 236 -13.25 -2.39 -23.47
C ILE A 236 -12.17 -3.46 -23.66
N LYS A 237 -12.06 -4.01 -24.87
CA LYS A 237 -11.06 -5.02 -25.20
C LYS A 237 -9.65 -4.45 -25.00
N GLU A 238 -9.40 -3.27 -25.54
CA GLU A 238 -8.13 -2.56 -25.39
C GLU A 238 -7.80 -2.28 -23.92
N ASP A 239 -8.77 -1.83 -23.14
CA ASP A 239 -8.64 -1.56 -21.71
C ASP A 239 -8.22 -2.82 -20.96
N LEU A 240 -8.87 -3.96 -21.21
CA LEU A 240 -8.60 -5.22 -20.51
C LEU A 240 -7.23 -5.81 -20.89
N GLU A 241 -6.86 -5.76 -22.18
CA GLU A 241 -5.53 -6.19 -22.64
C GLU A 241 -4.42 -5.32 -22.05
N PHE A 242 -4.60 -3.99 -22.05
CA PHE A 242 -3.67 -3.06 -21.44
C PHE A 242 -3.59 -3.28 -19.93
N LEU A 243 -4.74 -3.49 -19.27
CA LEU A 243 -4.83 -3.76 -17.83
C LEU A 243 -4.04 -5.02 -17.44
N ALA A 244 -4.19 -6.10 -18.20
CA ALA A 244 -3.44 -7.33 -17.98
C ALA A 244 -1.92 -7.11 -18.12
N LYS A 245 -1.48 -6.28 -19.09
CA LYS A 245 -0.06 -5.92 -19.26
C LYS A 245 0.49 -5.14 -18.06
N ILE A 246 -0.25 -4.12 -17.57
CA ILE A 246 0.22 -3.28 -16.45
C ILE A 246 0.18 -4.02 -15.12
N LEU A 247 -0.80 -4.92 -14.90
CA LEU A 247 -0.84 -5.79 -13.72
C LEU A 247 0.39 -6.69 -13.68
N LYS A 248 0.76 -7.29 -14.81
CA LYS A 248 1.98 -8.12 -14.94
C LYS A 248 3.24 -7.33 -14.56
N LEU A 249 3.39 -6.12 -15.11
CA LEU A 249 4.53 -5.25 -14.80
C LEU A 249 4.57 -4.84 -13.33
N MET A 250 3.43 -4.45 -12.76
CA MET A 250 3.33 -4.05 -11.36
C MET A 250 3.71 -5.21 -10.44
N PHE A 251 3.19 -6.42 -10.66
CA PHE A 251 3.38 -7.55 -9.76
C PHE A 251 4.78 -8.18 -9.85
N TYR A 252 5.36 -8.27 -11.04
CA TYR A 252 6.58 -9.03 -11.27
C TYR A 252 7.84 -8.19 -11.49
N THR A 253 7.71 -6.95 -11.97
CA THR A 253 8.84 -6.10 -12.33
C THR A 253 9.06 -5.00 -11.31
N TYR A 254 8.03 -4.17 -11.08
CA TYR A 254 8.18 -2.96 -10.27
C TYR A 254 7.85 -3.17 -8.79
N GLY A 255 6.89 -4.03 -8.47
CA GLY A 255 6.36 -4.20 -7.13
C GLY A 255 5.45 -3.05 -6.66
N PHE A 256 4.71 -3.30 -5.58
CA PHE A 256 3.71 -2.38 -5.01
C PHE A 256 4.08 -1.86 -3.61
N SER A 257 5.34 -1.49 -3.37
CA SER A 257 5.79 -0.99 -2.06
C SER A 257 6.44 0.39 -2.14
N ALA A 258 6.45 1.12 -1.01
CA ALA A 258 7.17 2.38 -0.85
C ALA A 258 8.68 2.27 -1.18
N LYS A 259 9.26 1.07 -1.07
CA LYS A 259 10.68 0.79 -1.38
C LYS A 259 10.86 -0.04 -2.67
N LYS A 260 10.00 0.16 -3.67
CA LYS A 260 10.04 -0.55 -4.96
C LYS A 260 11.42 -0.53 -5.66
N THR A 261 12.18 0.56 -5.55
CA THR A 261 13.54 0.67 -6.12
C THR A 261 14.55 -0.30 -5.49
N SER A 262 14.25 -0.83 -4.30
CA SER A 262 15.00 -1.89 -3.63
C SER A 262 14.37 -3.28 -3.81
N GLY A 263 13.40 -3.41 -4.73
CA GLY A 263 12.73 -4.67 -5.09
C GLY A 263 11.60 -5.09 -4.15
N PHE A 264 11.11 -4.20 -3.28
CA PHE A 264 10.03 -4.53 -2.35
C PHE A 264 8.67 -4.63 -3.06
N GLY A 265 7.78 -5.47 -2.54
CA GLY A 265 6.41 -5.63 -3.04
C GLY A 265 6.29 -6.42 -4.33
N VAL A 266 7.29 -7.23 -4.69
CA VAL A 266 7.21 -8.21 -5.79
C VAL A 266 6.59 -9.51 -5.28
N ILE A 267 5.73 -10.15 -6.09
CA ILE A 267 5.04 -11.39 -5.72
C ILE A 267 5.70 -12.63 -6.31
N ARG A 268 5.33 -13.80 -5.78
CA ARG A 268 5.64 -15.10 -6.39
C ARG A 268 4.83 -15.27 -7.67
N LYS A 269 5.29 -16.15 -8.55
CA LYS A 269 4.57 -16.53 -9.76
C LYS A 269 3.17 -17.03 -9.39
N LEU A 270 2.16 -16.49 -10.04
CA LEU A 270 0.76 -16.90 -9.87
C LEU A 270 0.49 -18.17 -10.69
N GLU A 271 -0.39 -19.01 -10.17
CA GLU A 271 -1.05 -20.09 -10.88
C GLU A 271 -2.44 -19.65 -11.37
N SER A 272 -3.05 -20.42 -12.29
CA SER A 272 -4.38 -20.09 -12.81
C SER A 272 -5.45 -19.99 -11.72
N LYS A 273 -5.34 -20.81 -10.66
CA LYS A 273 -6.25 -20.82 -9.51
C LYS A 273 -6.17 -19.54 -8.65
N ASP A 274 -5.07 -18.81 -8.76
CA ASP A 274 -4.82 -17.60 -7.97
C ASP A 274 -5.49 -16.37 -8.59
N VAL A 275 -5.95 -16.48 -9.85
CA VAL A 275 -6.57 -15.39 -10.61
C VAL A 275 -8.03 -15.75 -10.91
N ASP A 276 -8.93 -15.07 -10.21
CA ASP A 276 -10.37 -15.19 -10.36
C ASP A 276 -10.93 -13.94 -11.04
N VAL A 277 -11.72 -14.12 -12.10
CA VAL A 277 -12.21 -13.02 -12.93
C VAL A 277 -13.68 -13.23 -13.20
N HIS A 278 -14.50 -12.25 -12.83
CA HIS A 278 -15.94 -12.28 -13.04
C HIS A 278 -16.36 -11.15 -13.98
N PRO A 279 -17.08 -11.44 -15.08
CA PRO A 279 -17.53 -12.77 -15.51
C PRO A 279 -16.38 -13.63 -16.11
N GLU A 280 -16.52 -14.95 -16.04
CA GLU A 280 -15.46 -15.93 -16.36
C GLU A 280 -14.99 -15.85 -17.83
N ASP A 281 -15.85 -15.41 -18.76
CA ASP A 281 -15.50 -15.23 -20.18
C ASP A 281 -14.38 -14.19 -20.38
N LYS A 282 -14.18 -13.28 -19.41
CA LYS A 282 -13.13 -12.26 -19.45
C LYS A 282 -11.80 -12.75 -18.89
N LYS A 283 -11.74 -13.94 -18.27
CA LYS A 283 -10.52 -14.48 -17.66
C LYS A 283 -9.37 -14.68 -18.65
N GLY A 284 -9.70 -14.96 -19.92
CA GLY A 284 -8.71 -15.14 -20.99
C GLY A 284 -7.76 -13.96 -21.16
N TYR A 285 -8.24 -12.73 -20.95
CA TYR A 285 -7.43 -11.50 -21.03
C TYR A 285 -6.26 -11.50 -20.03
N PHE A 286 -6.44 -12.15 -18.88
CA PHE A 286 -5.49 -12.12 -17.76
C PHE A 286 -4.59 -13.36 -17.69
N SER A 287 -4.63 -14.21 -18.72
CA SER A 287 -3.79 -15.41 -18.80
C SER A 287 -2.30 -15.11 -18.69
N ASN A 288 -1.86 -13.96 -19.19
CA ASN A 288 -0.48 -13.50 -19.12
C ASN A 288 0.08 -13.37 -17.69
N LEU A 289 -0.77 -13.34 -16.66
CA LEU A 289 -0.38 -13.25 -15.26
C LEU A 289 0.12 -14.58 -14.70
N TYR A 290 -0.34 -15.71 -15.24
CA TYR A 290 -0.02 -17.06 -14.75
C TYR A 290 0.59 -17.98 -15.82
N THR A 291 0.64 -17.56 -17.09
CA THR A 291 1.33 -18.27 -18.17
C THR A 291 2.70 -17.67 -18.47
N GLU A 292 3.65 -18.52 -18.88
CA GLU A 292 4.91 -18.06 -19.44
C GLU A 292 4.70 -17.60 -20.88
N VAL A 293 5.27 -16.44 -21.23
CA VAL A 293 5.37 -16.05 -22.64
C VAL A 293 6.51 -16.88 -23.21
N ASN A 294 6.19 -17.91 -24.00
CA ASN A 294 7.19 -18.63 -24.80
C ASN A 294 7.85 -17.62 -25.75
N LYS A 295 8.99 -17.07 -25.37
CA LYS A 295 9.87 -16.33 -26.28
C LYS A 295 10.68 -17.33 -27.10
N THR A 296 10.03 -18.13 -27.94
CA THR A 296 10.71 -18.76 -29.08
C THR A 296 10.83 -17.72 -30.19
N VAL A 297 11.81 -16.84 -30.06
CA VAL A 297 12.37 -16.10 -31.19
C VAL A 297 13.78 -16.64 -31.38
N ASN A 298 13.90 -17.53 -32.35
CA ASN A 298 15.17 -17.98 -32.92
C ASN A 298 16.03 -16.73 -33.18
N HIS A 299 17.10 -16.58 -32.41
CA HIS A 299 18.16 -15.66 -32.81
C HIS A 299 18.87 -16.33 -33.97
N GLY A 300 18.48 -15.92 -35.18
CA GLY A 300 19.19 -16.23 -36.40
C GLY A 300 20.67 -15.95 -36.18
N VAL A 301 21.45 -17.00 -36.33
CA VAL A 301 22.91 -17.00 -36.33
C VAL A 301 23.37 -16.05 -37.44
N TYR A 302 23.96 -14.92 -37.09
CA TYR A 302 24.82 -14.21 -38.02
C TYR A 302 26.21 -14.84 -37.96
N LYS A 303 26.59 -15.47 -39.06
CA LYS A 303 27.99 -15.77 -39.41
C LYS A 303 28.75 -14.47 -39.67
#